data_AF-A0A7S4JZE2-F1
#
_entry.id   AF-A0A7S4JZE2-F1
#
_cell.length_a   1.000
_cell.length_b   1.000
_cell.length_c   1.000
_cell.angle_alpha   90.00
_cell.angle_beta   90.00
_cell.angle_gamma   90.00
#
_symmetry.space_group_name_H-M   'P 1'
#
loop_
_entity.id
_entity.type
_entity.pdbx_description
1 polymer ?
#
loop_
_entity_poly.entity_id
_entity_poly.type
_entity_poly.pdbx_seq_one_letter_code
_entity_poly.pdbx_strand_id
1 'polypeptide(L)'
;LFFLSLVVQQQKESKSKLRMYVLLETPAGYGLFRVVNEKKLKKPDDLWKEFEDVETAKQIVDLVSFHKFDTTVEALEAATSSIESKVGKGLKSFLKEGVKKYDLGSHSLGVV
;
A
#
# COMPACT_ATOMS: atom_id res chain seq x y z
N LEU A 1 -5.52 6.98 39.43
CA LEU A 1 -6.60 6.95 38.41
C LEU A 1 -6.15 7.53 37.07
N PHE A 2 -5.56 8.73 37.03
CA PHE A 2 -5.06 9.35 35.78
C PHE A 2 -4.01 8.51 35.03
N PHE A 3 -3.02 7.96 35.74
CA PHE A 3 -2.00 7.05 35.17
C PHE A 3 -2.60 5.76 34.61
N LEU A 4 -3.62 5.20 35.24
CA LEU A 4 -4.30 4.01 34.75
C LEU A 4 -5.09 4.33 33.46
N SER A 5 -5.72 5.50 33.40
CA SER A 5 -6.36 6.01 32.17
C SER A 5 -5.34 6.26 31.05
N LEU A 6 -4.18 6.85 31.34
CA LEU A 6 -3.11 7.08 30.35
C LEU A 6 -2.53 5.77 29.80
N VAL A 7 -2.29 4.79 30.67
CA VAL A 7 -1.82 3.45 30.27
C VAL A 7 -2.87 2.74 29.44
N VAL A 8 -4.17 2.81 29.82
CA VAL A 8 -5.27 2.26 29.02
C VAL A 8 -5.41 2.97 27.67
N GLN A 9 -5.21 4.29 27.60
CA GLN A 9 -5.24 5.08 26.37
C GLN A 9 -4.09 4.68 25.43
N GLN A 10 -2.86 4.57 25.95
CA GLN A 10 -1.70 4.11 25.18
C GLN A 10 -1.83 2.66 24.72
N GLN A 11 -2.38 1.78 25.56
CA GLN A 11 -2.66 0.39 25.20
C GLN A 11 -3.76 0.28 24.13
N LYS A 12 -4.73 1.22 24.10
CA LYS A 12 -5.79 1.29 23.09
C LYS A 12 -5.28 1.85 21.75
N GLU A 13 -4.31 2.75 21.77
CA GLU A 13 -3.58 3.19 20.57
C GLU A 13 -2.56 2.14 20.07
N SER A 14 -2.02 1.31 20.97
CA SER A 14 -1.10 0.21 20.67
C SER A 14 -1.79 -1.05 20.13
N LYS A 15 -3.10 -1.23 20.31
CA LYS A 15 -3.86 -2.27 19.60
C LYS A 15 -4.00 -1.83 18.14
N SER A 16 -3.20 -2.46 17.28
CA SER A 16 -2.95 -2.13 15.87
C SER A 16 -4.12 -1.42 15.18
N LYS A 17 -3.91 -0.15 14.86
CA LYS A 17 -4.71 0.52 13.82
C LYS A 17 -4.56 -0.30 12.54
N LEU A 18 -5.62 -1.01 12.14
CA LEU A 18 -5.66 -1.65 10.82
C LEU A 18 -5.44 -0.56 9.77
N ARG A 19 -4.37 -0.70 9.00
CA ARG A 19 -4.01 0.10 7.83
C ARG A 19 -4.34 -0.65 6.55
N MET A 20 -4.71 0.10 5.52
CA MET A 20 -4.93 -0.40 4.18
C MET A 20 -3.79 0.05 3.26
N TYR A 21 -3.34 -0.87 2.40
CA TYR A 21 -2.33 -0.64 1.39
C TYR A 21 -2.87 -0.97 0.00
N VAL A 22 -2.28 -0.36 -1.03
CA VAL A 22 -2.57 -0.63 -2.44
C VAL A 22 -1.26 -0.93 -3.16
N LEU A 23 -1.18 -2.08 -3.80
CA LEU A 23 -0.13 -2.44 -4.75
C LEU A 23 -0.57 -2.02 -6.14
N LEU A 24 0.26 -1.23 -6.82
CA LEU A 24 0.10 -0.85 -8.21
C LEU A 24 1.21 -1.46 -9.05
N GLU A 25 0.84 -2.22 -10.08
CA GLU A 25 1.78 -2.76 -11.05
C GLU A 25 1.86 -1.85 -12.28
N THR A 26 3.06 -1.40 -12.64
CA THR A 26 3.29 -0.54 -13.81
C THR A 26 4.45 -1.07 -14.65
N PRO A 27 4.56 -0.69 -15.93
CA PRO A 27 5.74 -1.02 -16.74
C PRO A 27 7.06 -0.49 -16.16
N ALA A 28 7.01 0.51 -15.28
CA ALA A 28 8.19 1.08 -14.63
C ALA A 28 8.57 0.35 -13.34
N GLY A 29 7.68 -0.48 -12.78
CA GLY A 29 7.90 -1.11 -11.48
C GLY A 29 6.64 -1.34 -10.64
N TYR A 30 6.86 -1.76 -9.40
CA TYR A 30 5.82 -1.97 -8.39
C TYR A 30 5.76 -0.80 -7.41
N GLY A 31 4.59 -0.19 -7.26
CA GLY A 31 4.31 0.84 -6.26
C GLY A 31 3.51 0.28 -5.10
N LEU A 32 3.97 0.53 -3.87
CA LEU A 32 3.19 0.26 -2.67
C LEU A 32 2.75 1.58 -2.06
N PHE A 33 1.44 1.79 -2.03
CA PHE A 33 0.81 2.96 -1.45
C PHE A 33 0.14 2.61 -0.13
N ARG A 34 0.23 3.50 0.85
CA ARG A 34 -0.54 3.45 2.08
C ARG A 34 -1.75 4.37 1.94
N VAL A 35 -2.94 3.86 2.22
CA VAL A 35 -4.14 4.70 2.30
C VAL A 35 -4.09 5.51 3.58
N VAL A 36 -4.09 6.84 3.45
CA VAL A 36 -4.08 7.75 4.61
C VAL A 36 -5.50 8.20 4.99
N ASN A 37 -6.45 8.18 4.05
CA ASN A 37 -7.82 8.61 4.28
C ASN A 37 -8.87 7.60 3.79
N GLU A 38 -9.10 6.56 4.57
CA GLU A 38 -10.09 5.51 4.27
C GLU A 38 -11.54 6.02 4.16
N LYS A 39 -11.86 7.17 4.77
CA LYS A 39 -13.22 7.73 4.72
C LYS A 39 -13.59 8.18 3.31
N LYS A 40 -12.61 8.65 2.53
CA LYS A 40 -12.81 9.07 1.14
C LYS A 40 -13.08 7.87 0.23
N LEU A 41 -12.54 6.69 0.56
CA LEU A 41 -12.83 5.44 -0.17
C LEU A 41 -14.29 4.97 -0.04
N LYS A 42 -15.06 5.49 0.93
CA LYS A 42 -16.49 5.16 1.10
C LYS A 42 -17.43 5.93 0.17
N LYS A 43 -16.91 6.89 -0.59
CA LYS A 43 -17.66 7.68 -1.58
C LYS A 43 -16.99 7.56 -2.96
N PRO A 44 -17.16 6.42 -3.64
CA PRO A 44 -16.39 6.12 -4.85
C PRO A 44 -16.72 7.02 -6.04
N ASP A 45 -17.93 7.58 -6.11
CA ASP A 45 -18.44 8.30 -7.29
C ASP A 45 -17.56 9.51 -7.70
N ASP A 46 -16.99 10.20 -6.72
CA ASP A 46 -16.15 11.38 -6.92
C ASP A 46 -14.67 11.16 -6.57
N LEU A 47 -14.27 9.94 -6.17
CA LEU A 47 -12.92 9.67 -5.67
C LEU A 47 -11.84 10.00 -6.71
N TRP A 48 -12.12 9.76 -7.98
CA TRP A 48 -11.19 10.03 -9.09
C TRP A 48 -10.82 11.52 -9.21
N LYS A 49 -11.68 12.44 -8.77
CA LYS A 49 -11.39 13.90 -8.76
C LYS A 49 -10.25 14.25 -7.81
N GLU A 50 -10.07 13.48 -6.74
CA GLU A 50 -8.95 13.65 -5.81
C GLU A 50 -7.60 13.24 -6.43
N PHE A 51 -7.60 12.66 -7.63
CA PHE A 51 -6.38 12.28 -8.36
C PHE A 51 -6.10 13.18 -9.59
N GLU A 52 -6.93 14.21 -9.84
CA GLU A 52 -6.65 15.22 -10.86
C GLU A 52 -5.50 16.15 -10.48
N ASP A 53 -5.28 16.34 -9.17
CA ASP A 53 -4.20 17.15 -8.62
C ASP A 53 -3.30 16.34 -7.67
N VAL A 54 -2.01 16.67 -7.65
CA VAL A 54 -1.01 15.92 -6.86
C VAL A 54 -1.17 16.17 -5.37
N GLU A 55 -1.56 17.39 -4.98
CA GLU A 55 -1.72 17.75 -3.56
C GLU A 55 -2.92 17.05 -2.95
N THR A 56 -4.04 16.98 -3.67
CA THR A 56 -5.24 16.24 -3.25
C THR A 56 -4.99 14.73 -3.22
N ALA A 57 -4.27 14.18 -4.21
CA ALA A 57 -3.96 12.74 -4.26
C ALA A 57 -3.15 12.27 -3.05
N LYS A 58 -2.18 13.10 -2.63
CA LYS A 58 -1.35 12.86 -1.42
C LYS A 58 -2.18 12.85 -0.13
N GLN A 59 -3.37 13.45 -0.11
CA GLN A 59 -4.28 13.36 1.05
C GLN A 59 -5.07 12.05 1.10
N ILE A 60 -5.02 11.24 0.04
CA ILE A 60 -5.70 9.95 -0.05
C ILE A 60 -4.71 8.80 0.10
N VAL A 61 -3.57 8.89 -0.59
CA VAL A 61 -2.52 7.86 -0.61
C VAL A 61 -1.13 8.44 -0.47
N ASP A 62 -0.27 7.72 0.26
CA ASP A 62 1.16 7.97 0.34
C ASP A 62 1.92 6.84 -0.35
N LEU A 63 2.83 7.15 -1.28
CA LEU A 63 3.77 6.17 -1.82
C LEU A 63 4.81 5.82 -0.73
N VAL A 64 4.80 4.58 -0.25
CA VAL A 64 5.70 4.12 0.82
C VAL A 64 6.87 3.29 0.31
N SER A 65 6.74 2.67 -0.87
CA SER A 65 7.82 1.91 -1.49
C SER A 65 7.62 1.84 -2.99
N PHE A 66 8.70 1.95 -3.76
CA PHE A 66 8.67 1.74 -5.19
C PHE A 66 9.85 0.88 -5.59
N HIS A 67 9.57 -0.22 -6.28
CA HIS A 67 10.59 -1.07 -6.88
C HIS A 67 10.58 -0.84 -8.38
N LYS A 68 11.59 -0.11 -8.86
CA LYS A 68 11.79 0.18 -10.28
C LYS A 68 12.36 -1.06 -10.99
N PHE A 69 11.89 -1.32 -12.20
CA PHE A 69 12.56 -2.27 -13.10
C PHE A 69 13.77 -1.61 -13.76
N ASP A 70 14.93 -2.25 -13.64
CA ASP A 70 16.17 -1.71 -14.21
C ASP A 70 16.35 -2.13 -15.66
N THR A 71 15.65 -3.19 -16.09
CA THR A 71 15.72 -3.71 -17.45
C THR A 71 14.34 -3.99 -18.04
N THR A 72 14.26 -4.00 -19.38
CA THR A 72 13.06 -4.42 -20.10
C THR A 72 12.75 -5.90 -19.92
N VAL A 73 13.75 -6.72 -19.60
CA VAL A 73 13.57 -8.15 -19.30
C VAL A 73 12.79 -8.33 -18.02
N GLU A 74 13.15 -7.61 -16.95
CA GLU A 74 12.39 -7.64 -15.69
C GLU A 74 10.94 -7.18 -15.87
N ALA A 75 10.73 -6.10 -16.63
CA ALA A 75 9.40 -5.60 -16.93
C ALA A 75 8.56 -6.63 -17.71
N LEU A 76 9.17 -7.32 -18.68
CA LEU A 76 8.52 -8.38 -19.45
C LEU A 76 8.19 -9.59 -18.56
N GLU A 77 9.13 -10.04 -17.73
CA GLU A 77 8.90 -11.15 -16.79
C GLU A 77 7.78 -10.84 -15.80
N ALA A 78 7.72 -9.61 -15.29
CA ALA A 78 6.65 -9.13 -14.42
C ALA A 78 5.30 -9.16 -15.14
N ALA A 79 5.22 -8.60 -16.34
CA ALA A 79 3.99 -8.58 -17.15
C ALA A 79 3.51 -9.99 -17.49
N THR A 80 4.40 -10.89 -17.94
CA THR A 80 4.07 -12.29 -18.23
C THR A 80 3.58 -13.02 -16.98
N SER A 81 4.26 -12.84 -15.84
CA SER A 81 3.84 -13.46 -14.58
C SER A 81 2.45 -12.99 -14.17
N SER A 82 2.17 -11.69 -14.31
CA SER A 82 0.87 -11.08 -13.99
C SER A 82 -0.25 -11.63 -14.89
N ILE A 83 -0.01 -11.73 -16.21
CA ILE A 83 -0.95 -12.36 -17.17
C ILE A 83 -1.21 -13.83 -16.81
N GLU A 84 -0.17 -14.56 -16.40
CA GLU A 84 -0.28 -15.96 -15.98
C GLU A 84 -0.84 -16.13 -14.55
N SER A 85 -1.23 -15.05 -13.87
CA SER A 85 -1.71 -15.06 -12.49
C SER A 85 -0.70 -15.68 -11.50
N LYS A 86 0.60 -15.50 -11.78
CA LYS A 86 1.72 -15.95 -10.96
C LYS A 86 2.38 -14.75 -10.29
N VAL A 87 2.83 -14.95 -9.04
CA VAL A 87 3.66 -13.97 -8.35
C VAL A 87 5.11 -14.16 -8.78
N GLY A 88 5.61 -13.26 -9.62
CA GLY A 88 7.00 -13.24 -10.07
C GLY A 88 8.01 -13.06 -8.93
N LYS A 89 9.28 -13.44 -9.16
CA LYS A 89 10.35 -13.35 -8.14
C LYS A 89 10.54 -11.92 -7.61
N GLY A 90 10.51 -10.93 -8.50
CA GLY A 90 10.62 -9.51 -8.15
C GLY A 90 9.50 -9.08 -7.19
N LEU A 91 8.24 -9.31 -7.57
CA LEU A 91 7.08 -8.98 -6.73
C LEU A 91 7.12 -9.71 -5.38
N LYS A 92 7.50 -10.99 -5.36
CA LYS A 92 7.61 -11.77 -4.12
C LYS A 92 8.64 -11.18 -3.16
N SER A 93 9.79 -10.72 -3.67
CA SER A 93 10.82 -10.06 -2.87
C SER A 93 10.33 -8.71 -2.34
N PHE A 94 9.73 -7.89 -3.21
CA PHE A 94 9.16 -6.61 -2.86
C PHE A 94 8.10 -6.70 -1.74
N LEU A 95 7.16 -7.66 -1.85
CA LEU A 95 6.14 -7.89 -0.83
C LEU A 95 6.72 -8.41 0.49
N LYS A 96 7.73 -9.28 0.45
CA LYS A 96 8.42 -9.75 1.67
C LYS A 96 9.11 -8.61 2.43
N GLU A 97 9.73 -7.68 1.72
CA GLU A 97 10.28 -6.47 2.33
C GLU A 97 9.17 -5.61 2.93
N GLY A 98 8.06 -5.46 2.19
CA GLY A 98 6.87 -4.77 2.68
C GLY A 98 6.29 -5.37 3.95
N VAL A 99 6.18 -6.71 4.06
CA VAL A 99 5.73 -7.40 5.28
C VAL A 99 6.61 -7.07 6.48
N LYS A 100 7.93 -7.02 6.30
CA LYS A 100 8.85 -6.69 7.39
C LYS A 100 8.80 -5.22 7.79
N LYS A 101 8.74 -4.31 6.82
CA LYS A 101 8.89 -2.86 7.03
C LYS A 101 7.58 -2.16 7.37
N TYR A 102 6.47 -2.64 6.80
CA TYR A 102 5.15 -2.02 6.93
C TYR A 102 4.13 -2.92 7.63
N ASP A 103 4.55 -4.10 8.09
CA ASP A 103 3.68 -5.08 8.75
C ASP A 103 2.49 -5.51 7.86
N LEU A 104 2.69 -5.63 6.54
CA LEU A 104 1.61 -5.94 5.60
C LEU A 104 0.83 -7.23 5.95
N GLY A 105 1.46 -8.18 6.65
CA GLY A 105 0.84 -9.47 6.99
C GLY A 105 -0.34 -9.39 7.95
N SER A 106 -0.47 -8.29 8.71
CA SER A 106 -1.59 -8.04 9.62
C SER A 106 -2.63 -7.06 9.04
N HIS A 107 -2.45 -6.64 7.78
CA HIS A 107 -3.14 -5.53 7.15
C HIS A 107 -3.77 -5.92 5.81
N SER A 108 -4.69 -5.08 5.31
CA SER A 108 -5.31 -5.29 4.00
C SER A 108 -4.43 -4.74 2.87
N LEU A 109 -4.35 -5.50 1.78
CA LEU A 109 -3.66 -5.10 0.55
C LEU A 109 -4.63 -5.22 -0.63
N GLY A 110 -4.97 -4.08 -1.24
CA GLY A 110 -5.60 -4.04 -2.56
C GLY A 110 -4.55 -4.19 -3.66
N VAL A 111 -4.92 -4.80 -4.77
CA VAL A 111 -4.08 -4.96 -5.97
C VAL A 111 -4.81 -4.30 -7.14
N VAL A 112 -4.11 -3.44 -7.88
CA VAL A 112 -4.64 -2.64 -9.00
C VAL A 112 -3.71 -2.74 -10.20
#